data_AF-A0A9E5TI42-F1
#
_entry.id   AF-A0A9E5TI42-F1
#
_cell.length_a   1.000
_cell.length_b   1.000
_cell.length_c   1.000
_cell.angle_alpha   90.00
_cell.angle_beta   90.00
_cell.angle_gamma   90.00
#
_symmetry.space_group_name_H-M   'P 1'
#
loop_
_entity.id
_entity.type
_entity.pdbx_description
1 polymer ?
#
loop_
_entity_poly.entity_id
_entity_poly.type
_entity_poly.pdbx_seq_one_letter_code
_entity_poly.pdbx_strand_id
1 'polypeptide(L)'
;MRVEVRVVSRDRDQEPAKEEKIELIGKVVEALPNTMFRVELDNGHEVVAYICGKMRKYYIRTLLGDRVLVEVSPYDLTRGRIVYRYKEPSGSGRSDGA
;
A
#
# COMPACT_ATOMS: atom_id res chain seq x y z
N MET A 1 -37.57 28.31 4.18
CA MET A 1 -37.28 27.10 4.98
C MET A 1 -36.17 26.35 4.26
N ARG A 2 -34.96 26.36 4.84
CA ARG A 2 -33.74 25.78 4.28
C ARG A 2 -33.71 24.29 4.62
N VAL A 3 -33.49 23.41 3.66
CA VAL A 3 -33.08 22.03 3.93
C VAL A 3 -31.87 21.75 3.07
N GLU A 4 -30.71 21.70 3.72
CA GLU A 4 -29.43 21.42 3.12
C GLU A 4 -29.38 19.93 2.75
N VAL A 5 -29.27 19.63 1.45
CA VAL A 5 -28.96 18.28 0.99
C VAL A 5 -27.47 18.05 1.24
N ARG A 6 -27.16 17.40 2.36
CA ARG A 6 -25.80 16.90 2.66
C ARG A 6 -25.41 15.87 1.60
N VAL A 7 -24.39 16.19 0.82
CA VAL A 7 -23.63 15.20 0.05
C VAL A 7 -22.79 14.42 1.05
N VAL A 8 -23.31 13.30 1.56
CA VAL A 8 -22.51 12.38 2.36
C VAL A 8 -21.72 11.53 1.37
N SER A 9 -20.46 11.92 1.17
CA SER A 9 -19.43 11.11 0.55
C SER A 9 -19.51 9.68 1.11
N ARG A 10 -19.90 8.72 0.27
CA ARG A 10 -19.67 7.31 0.51
C ARG A 10 -18.73 6.85 -0.57
N ASP A 11 -17.50 6.59 -0.17
CA ASP A 11 -16.48 5.88 -0.91
C ASP A 11 -17.10 4.65 -1.58
N ARG A 12 -17.46 4.81 -2.85
CA ARG A 12 -17.63 3.68 -3.77
C ARG A 12 -16.22 3.17 -4.02
N ASP A 13 -15.77 2.20 -3.22
CA ASP A 13 -14.84 1.19 -3.72
C ASP A 13 -15.59 0.49 -4.87
N GLN A 14 -15.58 1.10 -6.06
CA GLN A 14 -15.97 0.42 -7.28
C GLN A 14 -15.05 -0.80 -7.39
N GLU A 15 -15.64 -2.00 -7.44
CA GLU A 15 -15.04 -3.12 -8.16
C GLU A 15 -15.49 -2.98 -9.62
N PRO A 16 -14.77 -2.26 -10.51
CA PRO A 16 -14.92 -2.53 -11.92
C PRO A 16 -14.27 -3.87 -12.23
N ALA A 17 -14.91 -4.60 -13.13
CA ALA A 17 -14.58 -5.97 -13.53
C ALA A 17 -13.09 -6.15 -13.82
N LYS A 18 -12.46 -7.11 -13.13
CA LYS A 18 -11.20 -7.82 -13.42
C LYS A 18 -10.35 -7.23 -14.57
N GLU A 19 -9.89 -6.00 -14.43
CA GLU A 19 -8.72 -5.55 -15.15
C GLU A 19 -7.55 -6.28 -14.48
N GLU A 20 -6.74 -6.98 -15.26
CA GLU A 20 -5.58 -7.74 -14.77
C GLU A 20 -4.61 -6.77 -14.07
N LYS A 21 -4.75 -6.68 -12.75
CA LYS A 21 -3.86 -5.88 -11.92
C LYS A 21 -2.51 -6.56 -11.87
N ILE A 22 -1.46 -5.76 -11.99
CA ILE A 22 -0.10 -6.26 -11.94
C ILE A 22 0.35 -6.17 -10.48
N GLU A 23 0.64 -7.32 -9.87
CA GLU A 23 1.19 -7.41 -8.53
C GLU A 23 2.71 -7.36 -8.60
N LEU A 24 3.32 -6.37 -7.94
CA LEU A 24 4.75 -6.17 -7.91
C LEU A 24 5.23 -6.05 -6.47
N ILE A 25 6.40 -6.63 -6.20
CA ILE A 25 7.06 -6.51 -4.90
C ILE A 25 7.97 -5.29 -4.93
N GLY A 26 8.02 -4.58 -3.82
CA GLY A 26 8.92 -3.47 -3.63
C GLY A 26 9.25 -3.22 -2.17
N LYS A 27 10.10 -2.21 -1.96
CA LYS A 27 10.51 -1.72 -0.65
C LYS A 27 10.05 -0.29 -0.46
N VAL A 28 9.50 0.00 0.71
CA VAL A 28 9.10 1.37 1.06
C VAL A 28 10.35 2.21 1.28
N VAL A 29 10.57 3.22 0.45
CA VAL A 29 11.73 4.12 0.55
C VAL A 29 11.41 5.40 1.30
N GLU A 30 10.18 5.90 1.17
CA GLU A 30 9.77 7.16 1.81
C GLU A 30 8.29 7.17 2.19
N ALA A 31 7.96 7.91 3.24
CA ALA A 31 6.59 8.17 3.67
C ALA A 31 6.23 9.61 3.28
N LEU A 32 5.19 9.75 2.45
CA LEU A 32 4.70 11.02 1.95
C LEU A 32 3.50 11.51 2.79
N PRO A 33 3.19 12.82 2.76
CA PRO A 33 1.96 13.35 3.35
C PRO A 33 0.73 12.66 2.75
N ASN A 34 -0.37 12.60 3.51
CA ASN A 34 -1.64 11.92 3.16
C ASN A 34 -1.62 10.39 3.15
N THR A 35 -0.73 9.77 3.93
CA THR A 35 -0.65 8.29 4.06
C THR A 35 -0.33 7.62 2.71
N MET A 36 0.44 8.33 1.89
CA MET A 36 1.05 7.80 0.68
C MET A 36 2.47 7.37 1.00
N PHE A 37 2.97 6.36 0.28
CA PHE A 37 4.31 5.85 0.44
C PHE A 37 4.96 5.77 -0.92
N ARG A 38 6.21 6.18 -0.97
CA ARG A 38 7.06 5.96 -2.13
C ARG A 38 7.64 4.55 -1.99
N VAL A 39 7.37 3.71 -2.97
CA VAL A 39 7.82 2.32 -3.01
C VAL A 39 8.75 2.18 -4.21
N GLU A 40 9.97 1.73 -3.95
CA GLU A 40 10.89 1.30 -4.98
C GLU A 40 10.57 -0.17 -5.29
N LEU A 41 10.08 -0.41 -6.49
CA LEU A 41 9.76 -1.74 -6.98
C LEU A 41 11.05 -2.49 -7.34
N ASP A 42 11.03 -3.82 -7.26
CA ASP A 42 12.22 -4.66 -7.56
C ASP A 42 12.68 -4.53 -9.03
N ASN A 43 11.84 -3.98 -9.92
CA ASN A 43 12.18 -3.65 -11.30
C ASN A 43 12.92 -2.30 -11.46
N GLY A 44 13.20 -1.58 -10.36
CA GLY A 44 13.93 -0.31 -10.34
C GLY A 44 13.07 0.93 -10.58
N HIS A 45 11.75 0.79 -10.66
CA HIS A 45 10.83 1.92 -10.79
C HIS A 45 10.30 2.36 -9.42
N GLU A 46 10.17 3.68 -9.24
CA GLU A 46 9.53 4.26 -8.07
C GLU A 46 8.05 4.52 -8.34
N VAL A 47 7.19 4.10 -7.42
CA VAL A 47 5.74 4.32 -7.49
C VAL A 47 5.24 4.96 -6.20
N VAL A 48 4.21 5.80 -6.34
CA VAL A 48 3.49 6.35 -5.19
C VAL A 48 2.29 5.47 -4.91
N ALA A 49 2.30 4.79 -3.78
CA ALA A 49 1.26 3.86 -3.40
C ALA A 49 0.56 4.26 -2.10
N TYR A 50 -0.74 3.99 -2.03
CA TYR A 50 -1.54 4.16 -0.81
C TYR A 50 -1.95 2.79 -0.25
N ILE A 51 -2.15 2.74 1.06
CA ILE A 51 -2.60 1.51 1.72
C ILE A 51 -4.04 1.16 1.37
N CYS A 52 -4.32 -0.12 1.11
CA CYS A 52 -5.69 -0.56 0.88
C CYS A 52 -6.55 -0.45 2.17
N GLY A 53 -7.87 -0.32 1.99
CA GLY A 53 -8.80 -0.22 3.13
C GLY A 53 -8.72 -1.41 4.09
N LYS A 54 -8.42 -2.62 3.57
CA LYS A 54 -8.23 -3.83 4.37
C LYS A 54 -7.06 -3.67 5.35
N MET A 55 -5.92 -3.14 4.91
CA MET A 55 -4.78 -2.88 5.79
C MET A 55 -5.11 -1.87 6.89
N ARG A 56 -5.90 -0.83 6.58
CA ARG A 56 -6.40 0.14 7.57
C ARG A 56 -7.28 -0.54 8.62
N LYS A 57 -8.21 -1.40 8.20
CA LYS A 57 -9.11 -2.16 9.09
C LYS A 57 -8.36 -3.06 10.06
N TYR A 58 -7.26 -3.68 9.61
CA TYR A 58 -6.41 -4.55 10.45
C TYR A 58 -5.25 -3.80 11.13
N TYR A 59 -5.25 -2.47 11.12
CA TYR A 59 -4.21 -1.63 11.74
C TYR A 59 -2.78 -2.02 11.33
N ILE A 60 -2.60 -2.47 10.08
CA ILE A 60 -1.28 -2.82 9.55
C ILE A 60 -0.54 -1.51 9.25
N ARG A 61 0.48 -1.21 10.06
CA ARG A 61 1.33 -0.04 9.90
C ARG A 61 2.46 -0.39 8.94
N THR A 62 2.64 0.44 7.91
CA THR A 62 3.77 0.35 6.99
C THR A 62 4.81 1.38 7.40
N LEU A 63 6.06 0.95 7.53
CA LEU A 63 7.21 1.78 7.88
C LEU A 63 8.20 1.86 6.72
N LEU A 64 9.13 2.79 6.83
CA LEU A 64 10.28 2.89 5.93
C LEU A 64 11.10 1.60 5.99
N GLY A 65 11.45 1.06 4.84
CA GLY A 65 12.22 -0.16 4.71
C GLY A 65 11.39 -1.45 4.66
N ASP A 66 10.09 -1.40 4.94
CA ASP A 66 9.23 -2.58 4.86
C ASP A 66 9.13 -3.11 3.42
N ARG A 67 9.19 -4.43 3.27
CA ARG A 67 8.86 -5.13 2.02
C ARG A 67 7.34 -5.20 1.87
N VAL A 68 6.83 -4.73 0.73
CA VAL A 68 5.39 -4.65 0.48
C VAL A 68 5.03 -5.18 -0.89
N LEU A 69 3.81 -5.70 -1.02
CA LEU A 69 3.18 -6.05 -2.28
C LEU A 69 2.30 -4.90 -2.73
N VAL A 70 2.57 -4.40 -3.94
CA VAL A 70 1.88 -3.29 -4.57
C VAL A 70 1.12 -3.81 -5.79
N GLU A 71 -0.19 -3.61 -5.81
CA GLU A 71 -1.02 -3.74 -7.00
C GLU A 71 -0.91 -2.44 -7.80
N VAL A 72 -0.44 -2.52 -9.03
CA VAL A 72 -0.36 -1.40 -9.97
C VAL A 72 -1.44 -1.59 -11.03
N SER A 73 -2.13 -0.51 -11.37
CA SER A 73 -3.09 -0.52 -12.47
C SER A 73 -2.34 -0.50 -13.80
N PRO A 74 -2.72 -1.32 -14.80
CA PRO A 74 -2.02 -1.39 -16.10
C PRO A 74 -2.08 -0.06 -16.88
N TYR A 75 -2.98 0.84 -16.51
CA TYR A 75 -3.13 2.17 -17.11
C TYR A 75 -2.22 3.24 -16.51
N ASP A 76 -1.78 3.06 -15.26
CA ASP A 76 -0.93 4.01 -14.55
C ASP A 76 0.12 3.27 -13.72
N LEU A 77 1.32 3.14 -14.30
CA LEU A 77 2.46 2.51 -13.67
C LEU A 77 3.08 3.36 -12.55
N THR A 78 2.67 4.62 -12.38
CA THR A 78 3.23 5.53 -11.36
C THR A 78 2.49 5.44 -10.03
N ARG A 79 1.27 4.88 -10.03
CA ARG A 79 0.41 4.79 -8.86
C ARG A 79 0.06 3.35 -8.53
N GLY A 80 0.17 3.02 -7.26
CA GLY A 80 -0.08 1.68 -6.76
C GLY A 80 -0.99 1.63 -5.54
N ARG A 81 -1.44 0.42 -5.21
CA ARG A 81 -2.16 0.11 -3.98
C ARG A 81 -1.38 -0.93 -3.20
N ILE A 82 -1.03 -0.62 -1.95
CA ILE A 82 -0.36 -1.57 -1.06
C ILE A 82 -1.42 -2.54 -0.52
N VAL A 83 -1.26 -3.83 -0.83
CA VAL A 83 -2.20 -4.89 -0.44
C VAL A 83 -1.67 -5.72 0.70
N TYR A 84 -0.35 -5.95 0.72
CA TYR A 84 0.29 -6.80 1.71
C TYR A 84 1.63 -6.24 2.16
N ARG A 85 1.98 -6.52 3.43
CA ARG A 85 3.31 -6.25 3.98
C ARG A 85 3.94 -7.56 4.40
N TYR A 86 5.12 -7.83 3.88
CA TYR A 86 5.92 -8.98 4.30
C TYR A 86 6.53 -8.68 5.66
N LYS A 87 6.31 -9.59 6.61
CA LYS A 87 7.05 -9.60 7.87
C LYS A 87 8.34 -10.36 7.61
N GLU A 88 9.49 -9.69 7.73
CA GLU A 88 10.74 -10.45 7.77
C GLU A 88 10.70 -11.39 8.99
N PRO A 89 11.09 -12.66 8.83
CA PRO A 89 11.20 -13.56 9.96
C PRO A 89 12.31 -13.03 10.87
N SER A 90 11.93 -12.27 11.89
CA SER A 90 12.80 -11.87 12.97
C SER A 90 13.30 -13.13 13.68
N GLY A 91 14.43 -13.65 13.23
CA GLY A 91 14.93 -14.96 13.60
C GLY A 91 16.43 -15.12 13.33
N SER A 92 17.25 -14.28 13.96
CA SER A 92 18.69 -14.56 14.17
C SER A 92 19.29 -13.67 15.26
N GLY A 93 18.69 -13.70 16.45
CA GLY A 93 19.27 -13.19 17.69
C GLY A 93 19.58 -14.33 18.66
N ARG A 94 20.10 -15.45 18.16
CA ARG A 94 20.82 -16.44 18.99
C ARG A 94 22.31 -16.21 18.79
N SER A 95 22.85 -15.22 19.50
CA SER A 95 24.27 -15.24 19.88
C SER A 95 24.34 -15.87 21.26
N ASP A 96 24.07 -17.19 21.31
CA ASP A 96 24.60 -18.02 22.37
C ASP A 96 26.09 -18.22 22.05
N GLY A 97 26.98 -17.84 22.98
CA GLY A 97 28.37 -18.30 22.98
C GLY A 97 29.43 -17.20 23.05
N ALA A 98 29.76 -16.78 24.27
CA ALA A 98 31.08 -16.89 24.90
C ALA A 98 31.12 -16.02 26.17
#